data_AF-A0A4U9IX37-F1
#
_entry.id   AF-A0A4U9IX37-F1
#
_cell.length_a   1.000
_cell.length_b   1.000
_cell.length_c   1.000
_cell.angle_alpha   90.00
_cell.angle_beta   90.00
_cell.angle_gamma   90.00
#
_symmetry.space_group_name_H-M   'P 1'
#
loop_
_entity.id
_entity.type
_entity.pdbx_description
1 polymer ?
#
loop_
_entity_poly.entity_id
_entity_poly.type
_entity_poly.pdbx_seq_one_letter_code
_entity_poly.pdbx_strand_id
1 'polypeptide(L)'
;MPPRSFTWGLTVTRGPHKERQNLGIYRQQLIGKNKLIMRWLSHRGGALDFQEWCAAHPGERFPVAVALGADPATILGAVTPVPDTLSEYAFAGLLRGTKTEVVKCVSNDLEVPASAEIVLEGLHRGG
;
A
#
# COMPACT_ATOMS: atom_id res chain seq x y z
N MET A 1 24.21 12.79 9.30
CA MET A 1 22.78 13.07 9.00
C MET A 1 22.08 11.72 8.80
N PRO A 2 20.93 11.44 9.45
CA PRO A 2 20.21 10.19 9.22
C PRO A 2 19.73 10.10 7.76
N PRO A 3 19.58 8.89 7.20
CA PRO A 3 19.07 8.71 5.84
C PRO A 3 17.63 9.21 5.74
N ARG A 4 17.29 9.84 4.62
CA ARG A 4 15.94 10.37 4.35
C ARG A 4 14.94 9.22 4.23
N SER A 5 13.75 9.40 4.78
CA SER A 5 12.68 8.39 4.70
C SER A 5 11.29 9.00 4.59
N PHE A 6 10.40 8.33 3.87
CA PHE A 6 8.96 8.56 3.95
C PHE A 6 8.38 7.80 5.15
N THR A 7 7.50 8.45 5.91
CA THR A 7 6.95 7.94 7.18
C THR A 7 5.43 7.84 7.21
N TRP A 8 4.73 8.50 6.26
CA TRP A 8 3.27 8.57 6.18
C TRP A 8 2.74 8.14 4.80
N GLY A 9 3.41 7.17 4.17
CA GLY A 9 2.96 6.60 2.91
C GLY A 9 1.98 5.46 3.12
N LEU A 10 0.78 5.57 2.54
CA LEU A 10 -0.19 4.49 2.46
C LEU A 10 0.25 3.51 1.36
N THR A 11 0.91 2.43 1.77
CA THR A 11 1.34 1.37 0.85
C THR A 11 0.15 0.51 0.51
N VAL A 12 -0.15 0.40 -0.78
CA VAL A 12 -1.23 -0.42 -1.33
C VAL A 12 -0.63 -1.67 -1.97
N THR A 13 -1.18 -2.83 -1.62
CA THR A 13 -0.79 -4.14 -2.12
C THR A 13 -2.01 -5.00 -2.38
N ARG A 14 -1.88 -6.00 -3.26
CA ARG A 14 -2.92 -7.02 -3.49
C ARG A 14 -2.26 -8.39 -3.61
N GLY A 15 -2.64 -9.33 -2.74
CA GLY A 15 -2.21 -10.73 -2.85
C GLY A 15 -2.79 -11.41 -4.10
N PRO A 16 -2.15 -12.45 -4.62
CA PRO A 16 -2.52 -13.09 -5.90
C PRO A 16 -3.88 -13.80 -5.87
N HIS A 17 -4.42 -14.09 -4.68
CA HIS A 17 -5.67 -14.84 -4.49
C HIS A 17 -6.81 -13.98 -3.97
N LYS A 18 -6.60 -12.66 -3.82
CA LYS A 18 -7.53 -11.74 -3.16
C LYS A 18 -7.98 -10.67 -4.14
N GLU A 19 -9.27 -10.40 -4.19
CA GLU A 19 -9.78 -9.23 -4.92
C GLU A 19 -9.50 -7.93 -4.13
N ARG A 20 -9.50 -8.02 -2.80
CA ARG A 20 -9.29 -6.91 -1.88
C ARG A 20 -7.82 -6.46 -1.87
N GLN A 21 -7.62 -5.15 -1.83
CA GLN A 21 -6.33 -4.52 -1.57
C GLN A 21 -6.10 -4.31 -0.06
N ASN A 22 -4.86 -4.41 0.37
CA ASN A 22 -4.40 -4.05 1.70
C ASN A 22 -3.83 -2.63 1.69
N LEU A 23 -4.08 -1.86 2.76
CA LEU A 23 -3.47 -0.56 3.01
C LEU A 23 -2.61 -0.63 4.28
N GLY A 24 -1.35 -0.24 4.18
CA GLY A 24 -0.47 -0.22 5.34
C GLY A 24 0.53 0.93 5.32
N ILE A 25 0.82 1.46 6.52
CA ILE A 25 1.91 2.42 6.70
C ILE A 25 3.18 1.66 7.04
N TYR A 26 4.16 1.74 6.15
CA TYR A 26 5.49 1.15 6.32
C TYR A 26 6.54 2.24 6.12
N ARG A 27 7.57 2.26 6.98
CA ARG A 27 8.66 3.22 6.83
C ARG A 27 9.44 2.89 5.55
N GLN A 28 9.70 3.90 4.73
CA GLN A 28 10.40 3.73 3.47
C GLN A 28 11.68 4.56 3.42
N GLN A 29 12.84 3.92 3.37
CA GLN A 29 14.14 4.63 3.35
C GLN A 29 14.61 4.87 1.91
N LEU A 30 14.98 6.12 1.61
CA LEU A 30 15.56 6.50 0.32
C LEU A 30 16.99 5.95 0.20
N ILE A 31 17.22 5.13 -0.82
CA ILE A 31 18.53 4.52 -1.11
C ILE A 31 19.04 4.82 -2.53
N GLY A 32 18.26 5.52 -3.33
CA GLY A 32 18.63 5.95 -4.67
C GLY A 32 17.54 6.81 -5.29
N LYS A 33 17.79 7.36 -6.48
CA LYS A 33 16.87 8.29 -7.16
C LYS A 33 15.43 7.75 -7.30
N ASN A 34 15.30 6.44 -7.53
CA ASN A 34 14.04 5.73 -7.74
C ASN A 34 13.97 4.42 -6.93
N LYS A 35 14.62 4.39 -5.77
CA LYS A 35 14.73 3.17 -4.94
C LYS A 35 14.44 3.46 -3.48
N LEU A 36 13.52 2.68 -2.93
CA LEU A 36 13.12 2.71 -1.53
C LEU A 36 13.26 1.32 -0.91
N ILE A 37 13.67 1.27 0.35
CA ILE A 37 13.54 0.08 1.19
C ILE A 37 12.12 0.07 1.76
N MET A 38 11.37 -0.99 1.54
CA MET A 38 10.06 -1.19 2.15
C MET A 38 10.22 -1.93 3.48
N ARG A 39 10.08 -1.22 4.61
CA ARG A 39 10.21 -1.82 5.95
C ARG A 39 8.85 -2.25 6.50
N TRP A 40 8.34 -3.37 6.01
CA TRP A 40 7.23 -4.09 6.63
C TRP A 40 7.74 -5.18 7.59
N LEU A 41 6.96 -5.51 8.62
CA LEU A 41 7.21 -6.71 9.44
C LEU A 41 6.52 -7.90 8.77
N SER A 42 7.08 -9.11 8.92
CA SER A 42 6.64 -10.32 8.21
C SER A 42 5.15 -10.66 8.36
N HIS A 43 4.53 -10.28 9.48
CA HIS A 43 3.13 -10.55 9.77
C HIS A 43 2.15 -9.46 9.26
N ARG A 44 2.64 -8.41 8.60
CA ARG A 44 1.78 -7.31 8.10
C ARG A 44 1.21 -7.69 6.73
N GLY A 45 -0.01 -7.20 6.43
CA GLY A 45 -0.74 -7.53 5.20
C GLY A 45 0.10 -7.45 3.92
N GLY A 46 0.82 -6.34 3.69
CA GLY A 46 1.66 -6.19 2.50
C GLY A 46 2.85 -7.15 2.43
N ALA A 47 3.39 -7.59 3.57
CA ALA A 47 4.46 -8.61 3.60
C ALA A 47 3.90 -10.00 3.27
N LEU A 48 2.70 -10.32 3.77
CA LEU A 48 1.98 -11.57 3.45
C LEU A 48 1.59 -11.60 1.97
N ASP A 49 1.03 -10.52 1.44
CA ASP A 49 0.68 -10.41 0.01
C ASP A 49 1.91 -10.61 -0.88
N PHE A 50 3.06 -10.03 -0.50
CA PHE A 50 4.31 -10.21 -1.22
C PHE A 50 4.82 -11.66 -1.17
N GLN A 51 4.75 -12.31 0.01
CA GLN A 51 5.14 -13.69 0.18
C GLN A 51 4.26 -14.64 -0.66
N GLU A 52 2.94 -14.45 -0.61
CA GLU A 52 1.97 -15.17 -1.43
C GLU A 52 2.24 -14.95 -2.92
N TRP A 53 2.52 -13.70 -3.34
CA TRP A 53 2.87 -13.38 -4.72
C TRP A 53 4.10 -14.12 -5.20
N CYS A 54 5.18 -14.17 -4.41
CA CYS A 54 6.40 -14.88 -4.78
C CYS A 54 6.18 -16.39 -4.93
N ALA A 55 5.30 -16.98 -4.12
CA ALA A 55 4.95 -18.40 -4.22
C ALA A 55 4.11 -18.70 -5.46
N ALA A 56 3.16 -17.81 -5.79
CA ALA A 56 2.28 -17.98 -6.95
C ALA A 56 2.94 -17.60 -8.29
N HIS A 57 3.86 -16.63 -8.29
CA HIS A 57 4.50 -16.08 -9.48
C HIS A 57 6.04 -16.02 -9.32
N PRO A 58 6.74 -17.16 -9.31
CA PRO A 58 8.18 -17.19 -9.09
C PRO A 58 8.95 -16.37 -10.14
N GLY A 59 9.79 -15.45 -9.67
CA GLY A 59 10.62 -14.59 -10.52
C GLY A 59 9.91 -13.34 -11.08
N GLU A 60 8.60 -13.22 -10.88
CA GLU A 60 7.85 -12.02 -11.25
C GLU A 60 7.98 -10.93 -10.19
N ARG A 61 7.88 -9.67 -10.63
CA ARG A 61 7.96 -8.53 -9.71
C ARG A 61 6.58 -8.22 -9.15
N PHE A 62 6.53 -7.94 -7.85
CA PHE A 62 5.29 -7.67 -7.14
C PHE A 62 4.87 -6.20 -7.30
N PRO A 63 3.66 -5.89 -7.83
CA PRO A 63 3.16 -4.53 -7.93
C PRO A 63 2.92 -3.88 -6.56
N VAL A 64 3.39 -2.64 -6.39
CA VAL A 64 3.19 -1.86 -5.16
C VAL A 64 2.95 -0.39 -5.51
N ALA A 65 2.01 0.25 -4.82
CA ALA A 65 1.81 1.69 -4.88
C ALA A 65 1.91 2.32 -3.49
N VAL A 66 2.28 3.60 -3.41
CA VAL A 66 2.35 4.36 -2.16
C VAL A 66 1.69 5.71 -2.36
N ALA A 67 0.60 5.98 -1.64
CA ALA A 67 -0.06 7.28 -1.64
C ALA A 67 0.42 8.14 -0.46
N LEU A 68 0.83 9.37 -0.76
CA LEU A 68 1.24 10.40 0.21
C LEU A 68 0.23 11.54 0.16
N GLY A 69 -0.14 12.08 1.33
CA GLY A 69 -1.12 13.17 1.42
C GLY A 69 -2.54 12.74 1.06
N ALA A 70 -2.92 11.50 1.39
CA ALA A 70 -4.30 11.05 1.27
C ALA A 70 -5.20 11.76 2.31
N ASP A 71 -6.52 11.71 2.10
CA ASP A 71 -7.45 12.31 3.06
C ASP A 71 -7.34 11.69 4.47
N PRO A 72 -7.73 12.44 5.52
CA PRO A 72 -7.56 11.98 6.90
C PRO A 72 -8.30 10.69 7.25
N ALA A 73 -9.48 10.45 6.66
CA ALA A 73 -10.26 9.25 6.95
C ALA A 73 -9.57 8.00 6.40
N THR A 74 -8.97 8.09 5.20
CA THR A 74 -8.16 7.01 4.63
C THR A 74 -6.92 6.73 5.45
N ILE A 75 -6.21 7.78 5.91
CA ILE A 75 -5.03 7.61 6.75
C ILE A 75 -5.40 6.91 8.07
N LEU A 76 -6.49 7.34 8.71
CA LEU A 76 -6.99 6.71 9.94
C LEU A 76 -7.45 5.27 9.69
N GLY A 77 -8.09 5.00 8.55
CA GLY A 77 -8.50 3.65 8.18
C GLY A 77 -7.33 2.68 8.01
N ALA A 78 -6.21 3.15 7.45
CA ALA A 78 -5.00 2.33 7.26
C ALA A 78 -4.26 1.96 8.56
N VAL A 79 -4.48 2.71 9.65
CA VAL A 79 -3.86 2.41 10.96
C VAL A 79 -4.82 1.68 11.91
N THR A 80 -6.12 1.72 11.63
CA THR A 80 -7.12 1.06 12.46
C THR A 80 -7.06 -0.44 12.22
N PRO A 81 -7.00 -1.28 13.27
CA PRO A 81 -7.13 -2.73 13.11
C PRO A 81 -8.56 -3.05 12.67
N VAL A 82 -8.75 -3.30 11.38
CA VAL A 82 -10.01 -3.74 10.80
C VAL A 82 -10.01 -5.27 10.62
N PRO A 83 -11.16 -5.95 10.76
CA PRO A 83 -11.26 -7.37 10.43
C PRO A 83 -10.88 -7.63 8.97
N ASP A 84 -10.33 -8.81 8.66
CA ASP A 84 -9.94 -9.16 7.28
C ASP A 84 -11.11 -9.10 6.28
N THR A 85 -12.34 -9.29 6.78
CA THR A 85 -13.58 -9.19 6.02
C THR A 85 -13.95 -7.77 5.60
N LEU A 86 -13.26 -6.75 6.12
CA LEU A 86 -13.51 -5.34 5.83
C LEU A 86 -12.24 -4.68 5.27
N SER A 87 -12.35 -4.02 4.11
CA SER A 87 -11.23 -3.25 3.56
C SER A 87 -11.03 -1.94 4.33
N GLU A 88 -9.79 -1.46 4.39
CA GLU A 88 -9.47 -0.18 5.01
C GLU A 88 -10.19 0.98 4.29
N TYR A 89 -10.40 0.87 2.98
CA TYR A 89 -11.19 1.85 2.21
C TYR A 89 -12.67 1.87 2.60
N ALA A 90 -13.26 0.69 2.85
CA ALA A 90 -14.64 0.61 3.30
C ALA A 90 -14.78 1.21 4.71
N PHE A 91 -13.83 0.91 5.61
CA PHE A 91 -13.79 1.50 6.93
C PHE A 91 -13.58 3.02 6.90
N ALA A 92 -12.65 3.51 6.06
CA ALA A 92 -12.46 4.94 5.83
C ALA A 92 -13.73 5.61 5.29
N GLY A 93 -14.51 4.91 4.46
CA GLY A 93 -15.79 5.40 3.98
C GLY A 93 -16.85 5.50 5.08
N LEU A 94 -16.88 4.55 6.00
CA LEU A 94 -17.75 4.62 7.20
C LEU A 94 -17.39 5.82 8.08
N LEU A 95 -16.09 6.07 8.32
CA LEU A 95 -15.63 7.22 9.09
C LEU A 95 -15.96 8.56 8.41
N ARG A 96 -15.88 8.62 7.08
CA ARG A 96 -16.14 9.83 6.28
C ARG A 96 -17.63 10.09 6.05
N GLY A 97 -18.46 9.05 6.13
CA GLY A 97 -19.89 9.10 5.77
C GLY A 97 -20.16 8.97 4.27
N THR A 98 -19.13 8.82 3.44
CA THR A 98 -19.22 8.63 1.98
C THR A 98 -18.17 7.62 1.51
N LYS A 99 -18.40 6.97 0.37
CA LYS A 99 -17.42 6.02 -0.19
C LYS A 99 -16.10 6.73 -0.47
N THR A 100 -14.99 6.07 -0.14
CA THR A 100 -13.65 6.56 -0.50
C THR A 100 -13.50 6.56 -2.02
N GLU A 101 -13.17 7.71 -2.59
CA GLU A 101 -12.87 7.83 -4.01
C GLU A 101 -11.47 7.31 -4.30
N VAL A 102 -11.38 6.35 -5.21
CA VAL A 102 -10.12 5.73 -5.63
C VAL A 102 -9.95 5.82 -7.13
N VAL A 103 -8.70 5.81 -7.58
CA VAL A 103 -8.31 5.83 -8.98
C VAL A 103 -7.30 4.73 -9.25
N LYS A 104 -7.42 4.08 -10.40
CA LYS A 104 -6.47 3.06 -10.86
C LYS A 104 -5.09 3.69 -11.09
N CYS A 105 -4.05 3.00 -10.64
CA CYS A 105 -2.66 3.31 -10.96
C CYS A 105 -2.39 3.26 -12.47
N VAL A 106 -1.36 3.97 -12.91
CA VAL A 106 -0.97 4.03 -14.32
C VAL A 106 -0.23 2.76 -14.76
N SER A 107 0.63 2.23 -13.90
CA SER A 107 1.56 1.14 -14.21
C SER A 107 1.08 -0.25 -13.76
N ASN A 108 -0.02 -0.33 -13.01
CA ASN A 108 -0.55 -1.57 -12.44
C ASN A 108 -2.05 -1.44 -12.09
N ASP A 109 -2.67 -2.54 -11.67
CA ASP A 109 -4.11 -2.62 -11.37
C ASP A 109 -4.49 -2.30 -9.91
N LEU A 110 -3.59 -1.68 -9.15
CA LEU A 110 -3.91 -1.18 -7.81
C LEU A 110 -4.73 0.10 -7.92
N GLU A 111 -5.50 0.39 -6.89
CA GLU A 111 -6.26 1.62 -6.76
C GLU A 111 -5.77 2.40 -5.56
N VAL A 112 -5.56 3.70 -5.75
CA VAL A 112 -5.06 4.63 -4.72
C VAL A 112 -6.10 5.72 -4.48
N PRO A 113 -6.08 6.44 -3.34
CA PRO A 113 -7.02 7.52 -3.09
C PRO A 113 -6.90 8.59 -4.17
N ALA A 114 -8.00 8.96 -4.81
CA ALA A 114 -8.00 9.94 -5.89
C ALA A 114 -7.53 11.33 -5.43
N SER A 115 -7.68 11.62 -4.14
CA SER A 115 -7.27 12.87 -3.49
C SER A 115 -5.81 12.89 -3.03
N ALA A 116 -5.02 11.81 -3.24
CA ALA A 116 -3.63 11.77 -2.81
C ALA A 116 -2.79 12.85 -3.53
N GLU A 117 -1.97 13.59 -2.77
CA GLU A 117 -1.09 14.62 -3.32
C GLU A 117 0.01 14.05 -4.21
N ILE A 118 0.60 12.91 -3.81
CA ILE A 118 1.66 12.23 -4.54
C ILE A 118 1.43 10.72 -4.50
N VAL A 119 1.53 10.07 -5.65
CA VAL A 119 1.49 8.62 -5.77
C VAL A 119 2.83 8.13 -6.31
N LEU A 120 3.46 7.20 -5.59
CA LEU A 120 4.63 6.47 -6.05
C LEU A 120 4.20 5.08 -6.50
N GLU A 121 4.39 4.77 -7.77
CA GLU A 121 4.11 3.44 -8.31
C GLU A 121 5.41 2.71 -8.61
N GLY A 122 5.43 1.40 -8.38
CA GLY A 122 6.61 0.62 -8.67
C GLY A 122 6.41 -0.87 -8.52
N LEU A 123 7.55 -1.56 -8.58
CA LEU A 123 7.63 -3.01 -8.52
C LEU A 123 8.63 -3.40 -7.44
N HIS A 124 8.21 -4.27 -6.53
CA HIS A 124 9.08 -4.90 -5.55
C HIS A 124 9.68 -6.18 -6.14
N ARG A 125 10.97 -6.42 -5.89
CA ARG A 125 11.68 -7.59 -6.41
C ARG A 125 11.90 -8.58 -5.27
N GLY A 126 11.51 -9.83 -5.48
CA GLY A 126 12.02 -10.97 -4.71
C GLY A 126 13.52 -11.07 -4.85
N GLY A 127 14.22 -11.11 -3.73
CA GLY A 127 15.64 -11.38 -3.61
C GLY A 127 15.85 -12.54 -2.66
#